data_AF-A0A432J2C8-F1
#
_entry.id   AF-A0A432J2C8-F1
#
_cell.length_a   1.000
_cell.length_b   1.000
_cell.length_c   1.000
_cell.angle_alpha   90.00
_cell.angle_beta   90.00
_cell.angle_gamma   90.00
#
_symmetry.space_group_name_H-M   'P 1'
#
loop_
_entity.id
_entity.type
_entity.pdbx_description
1 polymer ?
#
loop_
_entity_poly.entity_id
_entity_poly.type
_entity_poly.pdbx_seq_one_letter_code
_entity_poly.pdbx_strand_id
1 'polypeptide(L)'
;MSVRSVALTMAIFGAGTMFMLAWWLILTGNAEGPTTLFERIYIGYSYTPLGSVIGAAYGFVDFGIAGAIFAWLYNWINKKS
;
A
#
# COMPACT_ATOMS: atom_id res chain seq x y z
N MET A 1 -7.86 -16.07 11.86
CA MET A 1 -8.35 -15.01 10.96
C MET A 1 -8.64 -15.57 9.58
N SER A 2 -9.65 -15.04 8.87
CA SER A 2 -9.87 -15.34 7.46
C SER A 2 -8.77 -14.68 6.61
N VAL A 3 -7.91 -15.49 5.96
CA VAL A 3 -6.81 -14.98 5.13
C VAL A 3 -7.34 -14.09 4.00
N ARG A 4 -8.41 -14.53 3.33
CA ARG A 4 -9.04 -13.79 2.23
C ARG A 4 -9.56 -12.42 2.69
N SER A 5 -10.27 -12.39 3.82
CA SER A 5 -10.86 -11.15 4.33
C SER A 5 -9.78 -10.15 4.74
N VAL A 6 -8.75 -10.61 5.46
CA VAL A 6 -7.64 -9.74 5.88
C VAL A 6 -6.86 -9.23 4.68
N ALA A 7 -6.53 -10.10 3.71
CA ALA A 7 -5.84 -9.69 2.50
C ALA A 7 -6.61 -8.60 1.73
N LEU A 8 -7.92 -8.78 1.52
CA LEU A 8 -8.73 -7.79 0.80
C LEU A 8 -8.88 -6.47 1.57
N THR A 9 -9.09 -6.53 2.88
CA THR A 9 -9.16 -5.33 3.73
C THR A 9 -7.84 -4.55 3.67
N MET A 10 -6.70 -5.25 3.81
CA MET A 10 -5.39 -4.63 3.74
C MET A 10 -5.09 -4.06 2.35
N ALA A 11 -5.48 -4.76 1.28
CA ALA A 11 -5.34 -4.27 -0.09
C ALA A 11 -6.09 -2.94 -0.31
N ILE A 12 -7.37 -2.88 0.06
CA ILE A 12 -8.17 -1.66 -0.05
C ILE A 12 -7.58 -0.53 0.81
N PHE A 13 -7.16 -0.86 2.03
CA PHE A 13 -6.53 0.11 2.92
C PHE A 13 -5.22 0.66 2.34
N GLY A 14 -4.32 -0.21 1.87
CA GLY A 14 -3.05 0.18 1.25
C GLY A 14 -3.22 1.02 -0.02
N ALA A 15 -4.20 0.68 -0.85
CA ALA A 15 -4.57 1.48 -2.02
C ALA A 15 -4.99 2.90 -1.62
N GLY A 16 -5.88 3.01 -0.63
CA GLY A 16 -6.33 4.28 -0.08
C GLY A 16 -5.18 5.07 0.54
N THR A 17 -4.31 4.42 1.32
CA THR A 17 -3.14 5.06 1.94
C THR A 17 -2.21 5.66 0.89
N MET A 18 -1.80 4.90 -0.12
CA MET A 18 -0.90 5.39 -1.17
C MET A 18 -1.51 6.55 -1.97
N PHE A 19 -2.81 6.45 -2.27
CA PHE A 19 -3.53 7.52 -2.95
C PHE A 19 -3.58 8.80 -2.09
N MET A 20 -4.01 8.69 -0.84
CA MET A 20 -4.16 9.83 0.08
C MET A 20 -2.81 10.49 0.41
N LEU A 21 -1.73 9.72 0.55
CA LEU A 21 -0.39 10.26 0.81
C LEU A 21 0.11 11.13 -0.35
N ALA A 22 -0.13 10.71 -1.59
CA ALA A 22 0.24 11.53 -2.74
C ALA A 22 -0.54 12.86 -2.75
N TRP A 23 -1.86 12.80 -2.51
CA TRP A 23 -2.68 14.01 -2.40
C TRP A 23 -2.31 14.90 -1.23
N TRP A 24 -1.93 14.33 -0.08
CA TRP A 24 -1.43 15.08 1.06
C TRP A 24 -0.20 15.92 0.68
N LEU A 25 0.76 15.33 -0.02
CA LEU A 25 1.96 16.05 -0.46
C LEU A 25 1.65 17.10 -1.53
N ILE A 26 0.76 16.80 -2.47
CA ILE A 26 0.30 17.78 -3.49
C ILE A 26 -0.35 18.99 -2.82
N LEU A 27 -1.31 18.76 -1.92
CA LEU A 27 -2.08 19.84 -1.28
C LEU A 27 -1.27 20.67 -0.29
N THR A 28 -0.25 20.08 0.33
CA THR A 28 0.64 20.80 1.26
C THR A 28 1.82 21.48 0.56
N GLY A 29 1.96 21.34 -0.76
CA GLY A 29 3.07 21.90 -1.53
C GLY A 29 4.40 21.16 -1.35
N ASN A 30 4.37 19.90 -0.91
CA ASN A 30 5.55 19.06 -0.65
C ASN A 30 5.69 17.89 -1.64
N ALA A 31 5.04 17.97 -2.81
CA ALA A 31 5.12 16.93 -3.84
C ALA A 31 6.43 16.96 -4.65
N GLU A 32 7.15 18.07 -4.65
CA GLU A 32 8.41 18.24 -5.37
C GLU A 32 9.61 17.99 -4.45
N GLY A 33 10.71 17.50 -5.01
CA GLY A 33 11.95 17.27 -4.29
C GLY A 33 12.83 16.19 -4.93
N PRO A 34 13.90 15.76 -4.23
CA PRO A 34 14.70 14.62 -4.66
C PRO A 34 13.85 13.34 -4.73
N THR A 35 14.22 12.43 -5.63
CA THR A 35 13.50 11.15 -5.80
C THR A 35 13.41 10.38 -4.50
N THR A 36 12.18 10.15 -4.06
CA THR A 36 11.86 9.47 -2.80
C THR A 36 12.05 7.96 -2.87
N LEU A 37 11.97 7.29 -1.72
CA LEU A 37 12.04 5.83 -1.65
C LEU A 37 10.92 5.18 -2.49
N PHE A 38 9.70 5.70 -2.40
CA PHE A 38 8.56 5.14 -3.14
C PHE A 38 8.72 5.26 -4.65
N GLU A 39 9.21 6.41 -5.14
CA GLU A 39 9.48 6.61 -6.57
C GLU A 39 10.65 5.75 -7.09
N ARG A 40 11.57 5.32 -6.22
CA ARG A 40 12.64 4.38 -6.58
C ARG A 40 12.17 2.93 -6.65
N ILE A 41 11.17 2.56 -5.85
CA ILE A 41 10.67 1.19 -5.75
C ILE A 41 9.55 0.95 -6.77
N TYR A 42 8.61 1.89 -6.87
CA TYR A 42 7.39 1.73 -7.65
C TYR A 42 7.55 2.37 -9.03
N ILE A 43 7.71 1.52 -10.04
CA ILE A 43 7.92 1.94 -11.43
C ILE A 43 6.70 2.76 -11.90
N GLY A 44 6.96 3.98 -12.37
CA GLY A 44 5.91 4.89 -12.85
C GLY A 44 5.16 5.65 -11.74
N TYR A 45 5.49 5.41 -10.46
CA TYR A 45 4.96 6.22 -9.37
C TYR A 45 5.66 7.58 -9.31
N SER A 46 4.86 8.62 -9.02
CA SER A 46 5.29 9.98 -8.73
C SER A 46 4.22 10.65 -7.88
N TYR A 47 4.55 11.73 -7.18
CA TYR A 47 3.56 12.50 -6.40
C TYR A 47 2.73 13.43 -7.30
N THR A 48 2.00 12.84 -8.25
CA THR A 48 1.08 13.52 -9.17
C THR A 48 -0.31 12.89 -9.10
N PRO A 49 -1.38 13.53 -9.60
CA PRO A 49 -2.71 12.91 -9.62
C PRO A 49 -2.78 11.58 -10.38
N LEU A 50 -2.01 11.42 -11.46
CA LEU A 50 -1.91 10.13 -12.16
C LEU A 50 -1.05 9.14 -11.35
N GLY A 51 0.06 9.61 -10.80
CA GLY A 51 0.93 8.83 -9.94
C GLY A 51 0.23 8.31 -8.68
N SER A 52 -0.77 9.03 -8.14
CA SER A 52 -1.57 8.56 -7.00
C SER A 52 -2.44 7.35 -7.35
N VAL A 53 -2.94 7.25 -8.58
CA VAL A 53 -3.67 6.08 -9.08
C VAL A 53 -2.73 4.88 -9.26
N ILE A 54 -1.53 5.12 -9.80
CA ILE A 54 -0.48 4.10 -9.92
C ILE A 54 -0.08 3.62 -8.51
N GLY A 55 0.12 4.54 -7.57
CA GLY A 55 0.40 4.26 -6.17
C GLY A 55 -0.70 3.46 -5.50
N ALA A 56 -1.97 3.75 -5.80
CA ALA A 56 -3.10 2.97 -5.30
C ALA A 56 -3.05 1.51 -5.78
N ALA A 57 -2.68 1.28 -7.05
CA ALA A 57 -2.51 -0.07 -7.58
C ALA A 57 -1.37 -0.82 -6.88
N TYR A 58 -0.21 -0.18 -6.68
CA TYR A 58 0.89 -0.77 -5.92
C TYR A 58 0.50 -1.05 -4.46
N GLY A 59 -0.12 -0.07 -3.79
CA GLY A 59 -0.60 -0.19 -2.41
C GLY A 59 -1.62 -1.33 -2.25
N PHE A 60 -2.49 -1.53 -3.25
CA PHE A 60 -3.43 -2.66 -3.27
C PHE A 60 -2.71 -4.00 -3.26
N VAL A 61 -1.74 -4.18 -4.16
CA VAL A 61 -1.02 -5.44 -4.32
C VAL A 61 -0.15 -5.70 -3.09
N ASP A 62 0.66 -4.74 -2.68
CA ASP A 62 1.64 -4.91 -1.61
C ASP A 62 0.97 -5.19 -0.26
N PHE A 63 -0.04 -4.39 0.10
CA PHE A 63 -0.75 -4.59 1.36
C PHE A 63 -1.64 -5.82 1.31
N GLY A 64 -2.18 -6.18 0.13
CA GLY A 64 -2.91 -7.42 -0.05
C GLY A 64 -2.04 -8.65 0.22
N ILE A 65 -0.83 -8.67 -0.35
CA ILE A 65 0.16 -9.73 -0.11
C ILE A 65 0.58 -9.74 1.36
N ALA A 66 0.93 -8.58 1.93
CA ALA A 66 1.33 -8.47 3.33
C ALA A 66 0.22 -8.94 4.29
N GLY A 67 -1.04 -8.57 4.02
CA GLY A 67 -2.20 -8.99 4.79
C GLY A 67 -2.46 -10.50 4.70
N ALA A 68 -2.29 -11.09 3.52
CA ALA A 68 -2.38 -12.54 3.33
C ALA A 68 -1.30 -13.29 4.14
N ILE A 69 -0.05 -12.84 4.05
CA ILE A 69 1.08 -13.40 4.80
C ILE A 69 0.84 -13.27 6.30
N PHE A 70 0.40 -12.09 6.75
CA PHE A 70 0.12 -11.83 8.17
C PHE A 70 -0.96 -12.77 8.72
N ALA A 71 -2.10 -12.88 8.04
CA ALA A 71 -3.20 -13.74 8.49
C ALA A 71 -2.81 -15.22 8.45
N TRP A 72 -2.06 -15.65 7.43
CA TRP A 72 -1.54 -17.01 7.35
C TRP A 72 -0.59 -17.31 8.51
N LEU A 73 0.38 -16.44 8.77
CA LEU A 73 1.35 -16.63 9.85
C LEU A 73 0.68 -16.64 11.21
N TYR A 74 -0.26 -15.72 11.46
CA TYR A 74 -1.06 -15.68 12.68
C TYR A 74 -1.81 -16.98 12.92
N ASN A 75 -2.45 -17.53 11.88
CA ASN A 75 -3.15 -18.81 11.98
C ASN A 75 -2.20 -19.99 12.25
N TRP A 76 -1.02 -19.98 11.60
CA TRP A 76 -0.02 -21.03 11.77
C TRP A 76 0.54 -21.07 13.21
N ILE A 77 0.87 -19.90 13.77
CA ILE A 77 1.34 -19.79 15.16
C ILE A 77 0.29 -20.31 16.13
N ASN A 78 -0.97 -19.89 15.97
CA ASN A 78 -2.05 -20.29 16.88
C ASN A 78 -2.47 -21.75 16.75
N LYS A 79 -2.22 -22.41 15.62
CA LYS A 79 -2.46 -23.85 15.48
C LYS A 79 -1.40 -24.70 16.19
N LYS A 80 -0.24 -24.12 16.51
CA LYS A 80 0.88 -24.79 17.20
C LYS A 80 0.84 -24.66 18.73
N SER A 81 0.00 -23.77 19.27
CA SER A 81 -0.26 -23.64 20.71
C SER A 81 -1.41 -24.52 21.14
#